data_AF-A0A1D2RF24-F1
#
_entry.id   AF-A0A1D2RF24-F1
#
_cell.length_a   1.000
_cell.length_b   1.000
_cell.length_c   1.000
_cell.angle_alpha   90.00
_cell.angle_beta   90.00
_cell.angle_gamma   90.00
#
_symmetry.space_group_name_H-M   'P 1'
#
loop_
_entity.id
_entity.type
_entity.pdbx_description
1 polymer ?
#
loop_
_entity_poly.entity_id
_entity_poly.type
_entity_poly.pdbx_seq_one_letter_code
_entity_poly.pdbx_strand_id
1 'polypeptide(L)'
;MKISELKPNAGVDSLVVEVVSVEEPREFMNFRGTGVVANAVVKDDSGEAKFTLWGDQTDAVKAGSKISIENGWCKEYRGEKQISTGKFGKITTL
;
A
#
# COMPACT_ATOMS: atom_id res chain seq x y z
N MET A 1 4.47 -3.15 13.23
CA MET A 1 3.21 -2.63 13.82
C MET A 1 2.02 -3.30 13.15
N LYS A 2 0.80 -3.14 13.66
CA LYS A 2 -0.43 -3.68 13.06
C LYS A 2 -1.30 -2.61 12.38
N ILE A 3 -2.22 -3.01 11.49
CA ILE A 3 -3.16 -2.09 10.80
C ILE A 3 -4.04 -1.31 11.81
N SER A 4 -4.47 -1.94 12.90
CA SER A 4 -5.25 -1.27 13.94
C SER A 4 -4.46 -0.18 14.67
N GLU A 5 -3.14 -0.28 14.72
CA GLU A 5 -2.26 0.72 15.36
C GLU A 5 -1.88 1.86 14.40
N LEU A 6 -2.18 1.72 13.11
CA LEU A 6 -1.95 2.78 12.14
C LEU A 6 -2.80 3.99 12.48
N LYS A 7 -2.11 5.12 12.65
CA LYS A 7 -2.74 6.42 12.80
C LYS A 7 -3.03 7.04 11.43
N PRO A 8 -4.18 7.70 11.27
CA PRO A 8 -4.46 8.45 10.05
C PRO A 8 -3.47 9.60 9.92
N ASN A 9 -2.97 9.82 8.70
CA ASN A 9 -1.96 10.84 8.37
C ASN A 9 -0.64 10.68 9.15
N ALA A 10 -0.18 9.44 9.30
CA ALA A 10 1.06 9.11 9.98
C ALA A 10 1.97 8.22 9.13
N GLY A 11 3.28 8.28 9.43
CA GLY A 11 4.27 7.37 8.86
C GLY A 11 4.10 5.94 9.39
N VAL A 12 4.53 4.98 8.58
CA VAL A 12 4.51 3.55 8.86
C VAL A 12 5.94 3.05 8.78
N ASP A 13 6.59 2.82 9.93
CA ASP A 13 7.97 2.34 9.96
C ASP A 13 8.10 0.95 9.32
N SER A 14 7.37 -0.02 9.86
CA SER A 14 7.34 -1.41 9.38
C SER A 14 5.98 -2.04 9.64
N LEU A 15 5.38 -2.56 8.57
CA LEU A 15 4.06 -3.18 8.56
C LEU A 15 4.08 -4.39 7.64
N VAL A 16 3.79 -5.57 8.20
CA VAL A 16 3.68 -6.81 7.43
C VAL A 16 2.21 -7.12 7.21
N VAL A 17 1.82 -7.32 5.96
CA VAL A 17 0.44 -7.59 5.55
C VAL A 17 0.38 -8.65 4.47
N GLU A 18 -0.75 -9.32 4.38
CA GLU A 18 -1.07 -10.25 3.30
C GLU A 18 -1.93 -9.55 2.25
N VAL A 19 -1.59 -9.73 0.98
CA VAL A 19 -2.33 -9.14 -0.14
C VAL A 19 -3.53 -10.02 -0.42
N VAL A 20 -4.73 -9.49 -0.22
CA VAL A 20 -5.99 -10.19 -0.48
C VAL A 20 -6.33 -10.14 -1.97
N SER A 21 -6.22 -8.95 -2.56
CA SER A 21 -6.50 -8.72 -3.97
C SER A 21 -5.69 -7.54 -4.49
N VAL A 22 -5.42 -7.54 -5.79
CA VAL A 22 -4.78 -6.43 -6.50
C VAL A 22 -5.71 -6.04 -7.64
N GLU A 23 -6.12 -4.78 -7.67
CA GLU A 23 -6.88 -4.19 -8.78
C GLU A 23 -5.96 -3.97 -9.99
N GLU A 24 -6.56 -3.84 -11.17
CA GLU A 24 -5.81 -3.60 -12.40
C GLU A 24 -4.99 -2.30 -12.31
N PRO A 25 -3.70 -2.33 -12.71
CA PRO A 25 -2.89 -1.14 -12.76
C PRO A 25 -3.51 -0.12 -13.73
N ARG A 26 -3.72 1.10 -13.24
CA ARG A 26 -4.19 2.22 -14.04
C ARG A 26 -3.06 3.22 -14.28
N GLU A 27 -3.01 3.76 -15.48
CA GLU A 27 -2.11 4.87 -15.78
C GLU A 27 -2.70 6.17 -15.23
N PHE A 28 -1.88 6.95 -14.54
CA PHE A 28 -2.21 8.30 -14.11
C PHE A 28 -1.28 9.30 -14.80
N MET A 29 -1.85 10.43 -15.21
CA MET A 29 -1.09 11.55 -15.76
C MET A 29 -1.19 12.73 -14.80
N ASN A 30 -0.07 13.18 -14.27
CA ASN A 30 0.03 14.35 -13.42
C ASN A 30 0.96 15.39 -14.04
N PHE A 31 0.97 16.61 -13.50
CA PHE A 31 1.83 17.72 -13.94
C PHE A 31 3.35 17.40 -13.92
N ARG A 32 3.74 16.32 -13.22
CA ARG A 32 5.12 15.83 -13.13
C ARG A 32 5.45 14.66 -14.07
N GLY A 33 4.48 14.15 -14.83
CA GLY A 33 4.65 13.02 -15.75
C GLY A 33 3.52 11.99 -15.68
N THR A 34 3.64 10.96 -16.50
CA THR A 34 2.82 9.75 -16.47
C THR A 34 3.41 8.71 -15.52
N GLY A 35 2.56 7.92 -14.88
CA GLY A 35 2.97 6.80 -14.05
C GLY A 35 1.85 5.77 -13.93
N VAL A 36 2.18 4.59 -13.39
CA VAL A 36 1.20 3.53 -13.15
C VAL A 36 0.88 3.49 -11.66
N VAL A 37 -0.39 3.27 -11.32
CA VAL A 37 -0.84 3.08 -9.94
C VAL A 37 -1.82 1.92 -9.90
N ALA A 38 -1.68 1.02 -8.93
CA ALA A 38 -2.67 -0.02 -8.66
C ALA A 38 -3.11 0.08 -7.22
N ASN A 39 -4.36 -0.28 -6.95
CA ASN A 39 -4.82 -0.46 -5.58
C ASN A 39 -4.77 -1.94 -5.26
N ALA A 40 -4.36 -2.26 -4.05
CA ALA A 40 -4.45 -3.59 -3.49
C ALA A 40 -5.24 -3.54 -2.20
N VAL A 41 -5.96 -4.61 -1.90
CA VAL A 41 -6.53 -4.84 -0.57
C VAL A 41 -5.53 -5.69 0.19
N VAL A 42 -5.14 -5.21 1.37
CA VAL A 42 -4.22 -5.92 2.25
C VAL A 42 -4.88 -6.17 3.60
N LYS A 43 -4.57 -7.31 4.21
CA LYS A 43 -5.07 -7.67 5.53
C LYS A 43 -3.95 -8.08 6.47
N ASP A 44 -4.19 -7.90 7.75
CA ASP A 44 -3.40 -8.43 8.85
C ASP A 44 -4.37 -8.99 9.91
N ASP A 45 -3.83 -9.64 10.93
CA ASP A 45 -4.56 -10.14 12.10
C ASP A 45 -5.41 -9.06 12.81
N SER A 46 -5.13 -7.77 12.58
CA SER A 46 -5.91 -6.68 13.18
C SER A 46 -7.03 -6.10 12.30
N GLY A 47 -7.06 -6.41 11.00
CA GLY A 47 -8.07 -5.89 10.09
C GLY A 47 -7.60 -5.78 8.65
N GLU A 48 -8.35 -5.04 7.84
CA GLU A 48 -8.11 -4.84 6.41
C GLU A 48 -7.87 -3.37 6.11
N ALA A 49 -7.04 -3.08 5.10
CA ALA A 49 -6.74 -1.74 4.63
C ALA A 49 -6.52 -1.73 3.11
N LYS A 50 -6.68 -0.57 2.49
CA LYS A 50 -6.31 -0.37 1.10
C LYS A 50 -4.84 0.02 1.02
N PHE A 51 -4.15 -0.51 0.03
CA PHE A 51 -2.75 -0.24 -0.25
C PHE A 51 -2.60 0.29 -1.67
N THR A 52 -1.83 1.36 -1.85
CA THR A 52 -1.58 1.95 -3.17
C THR A 52 -0.17 1.61 -3.61
N LEU A 53 -0.10 0.82 -4.69
CA LEU A 53 1.11 0.39 -5.36
C LEU A 53 1.46 1.38 -6.48
N TRP A 54 2.74 1.72 -6.60
CA TRP A 54 3.22 2.68 -7.60
C TRP A 54 4.20 2.02 -8.59
N GLY A 55 4.02 2.31 -9.89
CA GLY A 55 4.92 1.89 -10.95
C GLY A 55 5.22 0.38 -10.90
N ASP A 56 6.49 0.04 -10.81
CA ASP A 56 7.00 -1.34 -10.79
C ASP A 56 6.47 -2.17 -9.61
N GLN A 57 6.00 -1.54 -8.53
CA GLN A 57 5.40 -2.25 -7.40
C GLN A 57 4.10 -2.95 -7.79
N THR A 58 3.38 -2.42 -8.78
CA THR A 58 2.09 -2.96 -9.24
C THR A 58 2.26 -4.34 -9.89
N ASP A 59 3.37 -4.56 -10.58
CA ASP A 59 3.73 -5.86 -11.18
C ASP A 59 4.39 -6.82 -10.18
N ALA A 60 5.14 -6.29 -9.20
CA ALA A 60 5.85 -7.09 -8.21
C ALA A 60 4.93 -7.74 -7.17
N VAL A 61 3.79 -7.12 -6.86
CA VAL A 61 2.88 -7.56 -5.80
C VAL A 61 1.69 -8.30 -6.40
N LYS A 62 1.43 -9.51 -5.90
CA LYS A 62 0.32 -10.37 -6.35
C LYS A 62 -0.62 -10.71 -5.20
N ALA A 63 -1.88 -10.99 -5.54
CA ALA A 63 -2.84 -11.52 -4.58
C ALA A 63 -2.36 -12.86 -3.99
N GLY A 64 -2.51 -13.01 -2.67
CA GLY A 64 -2.01 -14.14 -1.89
C GLY A 64 -0.56 -14.02 -1.43
N SER A 65 0.19 -13.02 -1.89
CA SER A 65 1.56 -12.78 -1.41
C SER A 65 1.56 -12.05 -0.07
N LYS A 66 2.55 -12.37 0.78
CA LYS A 66 2.81 -11.60 1.99
C LYS A 66 3.87 -10.56 1.69
N ILE A 67 3.62 -9.31 2.08
CA ILE A 67 4.53 -8.19 1.84
C ILE A 67 4.85 -7.46 3.14
N SER A 68 6.09 -7.01 3.25
CA SER A 68 6.56 -6.11 4.30
C SER A 68 6.71 -4.71 3.71
N ILE A 69 5.96 -3.77 4.25
CA ILE A 69 6.00 -2.35 3.88
C ILE A 69 6.90 -1.65 4.91
N GLU A 70 7.93 -0.98 4.43
CA GLU A 70 8.83 -0.15 5.24
C GLU A 70 8.76 1.31 4.80
N ASN A 71 8.86 2.25 5.75
CA ASN A 71 8.79 3.69 5.49
C ASN A 71 7.55 4.11 4.68
N GLY A 72 6.42 3.47 4.95
CA GLY A 72 5.14 3.78 4.33
C GLY A 72 4.46 5.00 4.94
N TRP A 73 3.28 5.32 4.41
CA TRP A 73 2.43 6.40 4.86
C TRP A 73 0.98 5.93 4.91
N CYS A 74 0.33 6.08 6.05
CA CYS A 74 -1.09 5.81 6.20
C CYS A 74 -1.87 7.11 6.07
N LYS A 75 -2.60 7.26 4.98
CA LYS A 75 -3.57 8.34 4.75
C LYS A 75 -4.96 7.84 5.12
N GLU A 76 -5.79 8.68 5.71
CA GLU A 76 -7.20 8.37 5.87
C GLU A 76 -8.02 9.13 4.85
N TYR A 77 -8.88 8.42 4.14
CA TYR A 77 -9.77 9.02 3.16
C TYR A 77 -11.19 8.50 3.42
N ARG A 78 -12.10 9.42 3.79
CA ARG A 78 -13.52 9.11 4.09
C ARG A 78 -13.71 8.00 5.14
N GLY A 79 -12.81 7.91 6.13
CA GLY A 79 -12.83 6.89 7.18
C GLY A 79 -12.18 5.56 6.80
N GLU A 80 -11.70 5.41 5.56
CA GLU A 80 -10.91 4.25 5.15
C GLU A 80 -9.41 4.57 5.25
N LYS A 81 -8.64 3.64 5.84
CA LYS A 81 -7.17 3.72 5.88
C LYS A 81 -6.60 3.29 4.52
N GLN A 82 -5.88 4.19 3.89
CA GLN A 82 -5.12 3.98 2.66
C GLN A 82 -3.62 4.09 2.95
N ILE A 83 -2.94 2.96 2.84
CA ILE A 83 -1.50 2.86 3.02
C ILE A 83 -0.83 3.05 1.66
N SER A 84 0.29 3.75 1.62
CA SER A 84 1.09 3.97 0.42
C SER A 84 2.56 3.94 0.80
N THR A 85 3.44 3.49 -0.10
CA THR A 85 4.90 3.57 0.10
C THR A 85 5.44 4.99 -0.02
N GLY A 86 4.71 5.92 -0.65
CA GLY A 86 5.20 7.28 -0.85
C GLY A 86 6.55 7.30 -1.60
N LYS A 87 7.38 8.33 -1.33
CA LYS A 87 8.65 8.54 -2.05
C LYS A 87 9.84 7.72 -1.50
N PHE A 88 9.80 7.36 -0.21
CA PHE A 88 10.90 6.69 0.48
C PHE A 88 10.56 5.28 0.96
N GLY A 89 9.32 4.84 0.79
CA GLY A 89 8.89 3.53 1.23
C GLY A 89 9.38 2.42 0.31
N LYS A 90 9.62 1.27 0.92
CA LYS A 90 10.03 0.04 0.25
C LYS A 90 9.02 -1.07 0.54
N ILE A 91 8.87 -1.96 -0.43
CA ILE A 91 8.06 -3.17 -0.30
C ILE A 91 9.00 -4.34 -0.50
N THR A 92 8.93 -5.29 0.41
CA THR A 92 9.67 -6.55 0.33
C THR A 92 8.65 -7.69 0.37
N THR A 93 8.56 -8.45 -0.71
CA THR A 93 7.76 -9.68 -0.74
C THR A 93 8.46 -10.75 0.09
N LEU A 94 7.72 -11.43 0.96
CA LEU A 94 8.18 -12.50 1.86
C LEU A 94 7.91 -13.89 1.28
#